data_AF-A0A2T4XK19-F1
#
_entry.id   AF-A0A2T4XK19-F1
#
_cell.length_a   1.000
_cell.length_b   1.000
_cell.length_c   1.000
_cell.angle_alpha   90.00
_cell.angle_beta   90.00
_cell.angle_gamma   90.00
#
_symmetry.space_group_name_H-M   'P 1'
#
loop_
_entity.id
_entity.type
_entity.pdbx_description
1 polymer ?
#
loop_
_entity_poly.entity_id
_entity_poly.type
_entity_poly.pdbx_seq_one_letter_code
_entity_poly.pdbx_strand_id
1 'polypeptide(L)'
;MESTPKELMQLPEVELNIYNKNNPVEAKIVENRIVSKESSPNYVRHITFDVSGTDLVGRVCVGQSIGVMPPGEDEKGRPHKMRLYSVSSPSGGENGNPALISTTVKRTIEEYEGKIYLGVASNYLADLKPGDSVMLAGPSGKRFLLPEKKESYNYLFFATGTGIAPFRGMMLDLIRSGCSGSVALLFGCSYRTDLLYPDLFGEMEKDHPNVHYLTAVSREDRRADGSKKYVQTLLEDQRDLLQPILEQDNTLIYICGLKGMETGIYRELLRMGLPGYLEWKKDAPEPESLESTLKTLTDSELKKQIRTTERVFEEVY
;
A
#
# COMPACT_ATOMS: atom_id res chain seq x y z
N MET A 1 -19.04 23.83 26.92
CA MET A 1 -18.04 24.01 25.86
C MET A 1 -18.67 23.48 24.60
N GLU A 2 -19.08 24.37 23.71
CA GLU A 2 -19.61 23.99 22.40
C GLU A 2 -18.54 23.19 21.68
N SER A 3 -18.85 21.95 21.32
CA SER A 3 -17.99 21.13 20.48
C SER A 3 -17.80 21.85 19.16
N THR A 4 -16.60 22.35 18.91
CA THR A 4 -16.20 22.84 17.59
C THR A 4 -16.58 21.76 16.56
N PRO A 5 -17.28 22.10 15.47
CA PRO A 5 -17.64 21.11 14.46
C PRO A 5 -16.37 20.38 14.02
N LYS A 6 -16.35 19.05 14.17
CA LYS A 6 -15.24 18.20 13.71
C LYS A 6 -15.11 18.44 12.21
N GLU A 7 -14.08 19.17 11.79
CA GLU A 7 -13.86 19.48 10.37
C GLU A 7 -13.70 18.14 9.65
N LEU A 8 -14.62 17.83 8.73
CA LEU A 8 -14.62 16.56 8.01
C LEU A 8 -13.32 16.47 7.20
N MET A 9 -12.64 15.32 7.29
CA MET A 9 -11.43 15.05 6.52
C MET A 9 -11.71 15.20 5.02
N GLN A 10 -10.88 15.98 4.33
CA GLN A 10 -10.98 16.21 2.88
C GLN A 10 -9.79 15.59 2.16
N LEU A 11 -10.07 14.90 1.06
CA LEU A 11 -9.06 14.43 0.13
C LEU A 11 -8.83 15.50 -0.94
N PRO A 12 -7.59 15.69 -1.41
CA PRO A 12 -7.30 16.67 -2.45
C PRO A 12 -8.01 16.32 -3.75
N GLU A 13 -8.37 17.35 -4.51
CA GLU A 13 -8.73 17.17 -5.91
C GLU A 13 -7.49 16.78 -6.71
N VAL A 14 -7.59 15.68 -7.46
CA VAL A 14 -6.51 15.16 -8.30
C VAL A 14 -7.04 14.89 -9.70
N GLU A 15 -6.15 15.03 -10.68
CA GLU A 15 -6.45 14.67 -12.06
C GLU A 15 -6.49 13.15 -12.22
N LEU A 16 -7.34 12.69 -13.13
CA LEU A 16 -7.54 11.27 -13.44
C LEU A 16 -7.58 11.07 -14.94
N ASN A 17 -7.01 9.97 -15.40
CA ASN A 17 -7.09 9.50 -16.79
C ASN A 17 -6.64 10.57 -17.81
N ILE A 18 -5.62 11.37 -17.46
CA ILE A 18 -4.93 12.29 -18.38
C ILE A 18 -4.57 11.53 -19.67
N TYR A 19 -4.00 10.33 -19.48
CA TYR A 19 -3.88 9.31 -20.52
C TYR A 19 -4.73 8.09 -20.17
N ASN A 20 -5.22 7.38 -21.17
CA ASN A 20 -6.07 6.20 -20.99
C ASN A 20 -5.75 5.11 -22.02
N LYS A 21 -6.39 3.95 -21.94
CA LYS A 21 -6.11 2.81 -22.84
C LYS A 21 -6.24 3.13 -24.34
N ASN A 22 -7.02 4.14 -24.71
CA ASN A 22 -7.22 4.55 -26.11
C ASN A 22 -6.27 5.69 -26.53
N ASN A 23 -5.67 6.37 -25.56
CA ASN A 23 -4.68 7.43 -25.76
C ASN A 23 -3.57 7.27 -24.70
N PRO A 24 -2.74 6.22 -24.77
CA PRO A 24 -1.62 6.02 -23.87
C PRO A 24 -0.46 6.95 -24.27
N VAL A 25 0.48 7.17 -23.34
CA VAL A 25 1.67 7.98 -23.58
C VAL A 25 2.93 7.14 -23.44
N GLU A 26 3.94 7.42 -24.27
CA GLU A 26 5.25 6.79 -24.12
C GLU A 26 6.04 7.48 -23.00
N ALA A 27 6.66 6.69 -22.13
CA ALA A 27 7.62 7.14 -21.13
C ALA A 27 8.91 6.33 -21.22
N LYS A 28 10.01 6.88 -20.71
CA LYS A 28 11.32 6.21 -20.69
C LYS A 28 11.62 5.62 -19.33
N ILE A 29 12.18 4.41 -19.30
CA ILE A 29 12.74 3.87 -18.06
C ILE A 29 14.06 4.60 -17.78
N VAL A 30 14.21 5.13 -16.57
CA VAL A 30 15.48 5.75 -16.13
C VAL A 30 16.16 4.95 -15.01
N GLU A 31 15.39 4.16 -14.27
CA GLU A 31 15.92 3.27 -13.25
C GLU A 31 15.12 1.97 -13.24
N ASN A 32 15.83 0.85 -13.14
CA ASN A 32 15.20 -0.44 -12.87
C ASN A 32 16.12 -1.31 -12.00
N ARG A 33 15.94 -1.24 -10.68
CA ARG A 33 16.80 -1.94 -9.71
C ARG A 33 16.01 -2.92 -8.85
N ILE A 34 16.68 -3.97 -8.40
CA ILE A 34 16.11 -4.95 -7.49
C ILE A 34 15.98 -4.32 -6.09
N VAL A 35 14.87 -4.60 -5.40
CA VAL A 35 14.61 -4.15 -4.02
C VAL A 35 14.43 -5.29 -3.03
N SER A 36 14.25 -6.52 -3.51
CA SER A 36 14.36 -7.73 -2.71
C SER A 36 15.84 -8.12 -2.54
N LYS A 37 16.19 -8.85 -1.48
CA LYS A 37 17.55 -9.42 -1.37
C LYS A 37 17.77 -10.52 -2.43
N GLU A 38 19.03 -10.76 -2.80
CA GLU A 38 19.39 -11.75 -3.84
C GLU A 38 18.86 -13.16 -3.56
N SER A 39 18.85 -13.59 -2.29
CA SER A 39 18.33 -14.89 -1.85
C SER A 39 16.80 -14.94 -1.67
N SER A 40 16.10 -13.85 -1.99
CA SER A 40 14.63 -13.81 -1.97
C SER A 40 14.05 -14.67 -3.10
N PRO A 41 13.06 -15.53 -2.83
CA PRO A 41 12.30 -16.18 -3.90
C PRO A 41 11.40 -15.19 -4.65
N ASN A 42 11.11 -14.03 -4.04
CA ASN A 42 10.35 -12.96 -4.65
C ASN A 42 11.30 -12.00 -5.36
N TYR A 43 11.14 -11.88 -6.69
CA TYR A 43 11.88 -10.91 -7.47
C TYR A 43 11.09 -9.61 -7.58
N VAL A 44 11.51 -8.59 -6.81
CA VAL A 44 10.81 -7.31 -6.74
C VAL A 44 11.73 -6.18 -7.20
N ARG A 45 11.23 -5.29 -8.05
CA ARG A 45 11.97 -4.17 -8.61
C ARG A 45 11.33 -2.83 -8.27
N HIS A 46 12.18 -1.84 -8.04
CA HIS A 46 11.83 -0.43 -8.10
C HIS A 46 12.10 0.07 -9.51
N ILE A 47 11.10 0.72 -10.10
CA ILE A 47 11.14 1.15 -11.49
C ILE A 47 10.72 2.61 -11.57
N THR A 48 11.56 3.43 -12.17
CA THR A 48 11.37 4.87 -12.33
C THR A 48 11.21 5.19 -13.81
N PHE A 49 10.13 5.92 -14.12
CA PHE A 49 9.77 6.41 -15.44
C PHE A 49 10.08 7.90 -15.51
N ASP A 50 10.73 8.32 -16.59
CA ASP A 50 10.79 9.70 -17.02
C ASP A 50 9.62 10.00 -17.93
N VAL A 51 8.73 10.87 -17.45
CA VAL A 51 7.53 11.34 -18.14
C VAL A 51 7.68 12.78 -18.65
N SER A 52 8.92 13.28 -18.76
CA SER A 52 9.22 14.59 -19.34
C SER A 52 8.59 14.75 -20.72
N GLY A 53 8.03 15.94 -20.97
CA GLY A 53 7.36 16.24 -22.24
C GLY A 53 5.94 15.68 -22.37
N THR A 54 5.39 15.08 -21.31
CA THR A 54 4.00 14.62 -21.25
C THR A 54 3.19 15.45 -20.27
N ASP A 55 1.86 15.30 -20.33
CA ASP A 55 0.94 15.90 -19.36
C ASP A 55 0.95 15.17 -18.01
N LEU A 56 1.82 14.17 -17.76
CA LEU A 56 1.92 13.54 -16.44
C LEU A 56 2.81 14.32 -15.46
N VAL A 57 3.67 15.23 -15.95
CA VAL A 57 4.65 15.94 -15.13
C VAL A 57 3.96 16.74 -14.02
N GLY A 58 4.26 16.41 -12.77
CA GLY A 58 3.72 17.09 -11.59
C GLY A 58 2.24 16.86 -11.31
N ARG A 59 1.60 15.91 -12.02
CA ARG A 59 0.15 15.62 -11.90
C ARG A 59 -0.16 14.22 -11.40
N VAL A 60 0.88 13.47 -11.01
CA VAL A 60 0.76 12.13 -10.40
C VAL A 60 1.00 12.25 -8.90
N CYS A 61 0.01 11.88 -8.10
CA CYS A 61 0.05 11.99 -6.65
C CYS A 61 0.23 10.63 -5.95
N VAL A 62 0.76 10.64 -4.72
CA VAL A 62 0.79 9.46 -3.86
C VAL A 62 -0.62 8.94 -3.61
N GLY A 63 -0.78 7.62 -3.56
CA GLY A 63 -2.10 6.99 -3.45
C GLY A 63 -2.83 6.79 -4.79
N GLN A 64 -2.28 7.30 -5.90
CA GLN A 64 -2.73 6.96 -7.24
C GLN A 64 -1.98 5.73 -7.78
N SER A 65 -2.45 5.23 -8.92
CA SER A 65 -1.82 4.19 -9.73
C SER A 65 -1.56 4.67 -11.14
N ILE A 66 -0.56 4.08 -11.79
CA ILE A 66 -0.31 4.19 -13.22
C ILE A 66 -0.69 2.90 -13.93
N GLY A 67 -1.25 3.01 -15.12
CA GLY A 67 -1.52 1.88 -16.01
C GLY A 67 -0.34 1.60 -16.90
N VAL A 68 0.07 0.34 -17.00
CA VAL A 68 1.11 -0.11 -17.93
C VAL A 68 0.47 -0.97 -19.00
N MET A 69 0.81 -0.67 -20.25
CA MET A 69 0.32 -1.35 -21.44
C MET A 69 1.42 -2.27 -21.98
N PRO A 70 1.43 -3.57 -21.62
CA PRO A 70 2.42 -4.49 -22.15
C PRO A 70 2.20 -4.70 -23.66
N PRO A 71 3.29 -4.82 -24.45
CA PRO A 71 3.20 -5.06 -25.89
C PRO A 71 2.72 -6.49 -26.18
N GLY A 72 2.22 -6.71 -27.41
CA GLY A 72 1.80 -8.03 -27.88
C GLY A 72 0.31 -8.33 -27.70
N GLU A 73 -0.07 -9.56 -28.02
CA GLU A 73 -1.46 -10.02 -28.13
C GLU A 73 -1.70 -11.29 -27.29
N ASP A 74 -2.94 -11.46 -26.81
CA ASP A 74 -3.38 -12.69 -26.17
C ASP A 74 -3.60 -13.83 -27.17
N GLU A 75 -3.92 -15.02 -26.69
CA GLU A 75 -4.16 -16.23 -27.51
C GLU A 75 -5.28 -16.05 -28.56
N LYS A 76 -6.09 -14.99 -28.45
CA LYS A 76 -7.17 -14.67 -29.39
C LYS A 76 -6.81 -13.51 -30.33
N GLY A 77 -5.53 -13.12 -30.40
CA GLY A 77 -5.06 -12.02 -31.24
C GLY A 77 -5.50 -10.63 -30.77
N ARG A 78 -5.84 -10.48 -29.48
CA ARG A 78 -6.27 -9.17 -28.93
C ARG A 78 -5.13 -8.54 -28.15
N PRO A 79 -4.91 -7.22 -28.27
CA PRO A 79 -3.87 -6.54 -27.50
C PRO A 79 -3.96 -6.84 -26.01
N HIS A 80 -2.81 -7.04 -25.37
CA HIS A 80 -2.78 -7.29 -23.94
C HIS A 80 -3.43 -6.16 -23.15
N LYS A 81 -4.22 -6.53 -22.14
CA LYS A 81 -4.90 -5.55 -21.28
C LYS A 81 -3.92 -4.79 -20.39
N MET A 82 -4.26 -3.54 -20.10
CA MET A 82 -3.55 -2.70 -19.14
C MET A 82 -3.56 -3.29 -17.73
N ARG A 83 -2.45 -3.17 -17.00
CA ARG A 83 -2.34 -3.51 -15.58
C ARG A 83 -2.00 -2.26 -14.78
N LEU A 84 -2.66 -2.07 -13.64
CA LEU A 84 -2.41 -0.96 -12.74
C LEU A 84 -1.28 -1.31 -11.76
N TYR A 85 -0.43 -0.33 -11.48
CA TYR A 85 0.62 -0.40 -10.49
C TYR A 85 0.57 0.85 -9.62
N SER A 86 0.54 0.68 -8.30
CA SER A 86 0.53 1.81 -7.36
C SER A 86 1.79 2.65 -7.51
N VAL A 87 1.62 3.96 -7.49
CA VAL A 87 2.73 4.91 -7.52
C VAL A 87 3.52 4.78 -6.22
N SER A 88 4.84 4.65 -6.31
CA SER A 88 5.75 4.56 -5.16
C SER A 88 6.64 5.77 -4.97
N SER A 89 6.66 6.70 -5.92
CA SER A 89 7.30 8.01 -5.77
C SER A 89 6.40 8.96 -4.97
N PRO A 90 6.99 9.96 -4.27
CA PRO A 90 6.23 11.05 -3.65
C PRO A 90 5.52 11.92 -4.70
N SER A 91 4.58 12.78 -4.30
CA SER A 91 3.78 13.58 -5.25
C SER A 91 4.62 14.63 -5.99
N GLY A 92 5.74 15.04 -5.39
CA GLY A 92 6.77 15.87 -6.06
C GLY A 92 7.74 15.09 -6.96
N GLY A 93 7.50 13.79 -7.17
CA GLY A 93 8.37 12.89 -7.94
C GLY A 93 9.67 12.49 -7.22
N GLU A 94 10.39 11.53 -7.80
CA GLU A 94 11.64 11.02 -7.25
C GLU A 94 12.66 12.15 -7.05
N ASN A 95 13.26 12.22 -5.87
CA ASN A 95 14.26 13.24 -5.51
C ASN A 95 13.80 14.69 -5.76
N GLY A 96 12.49 14.96 -5.76
CA GLY A 96 11.92 16.28 -6.01
C GLY A 96 11.83 16.67 -7.49
N ASN A 97 12.07 15.72 -8.41
CA ASN A 97 11.85 15.93 -9.83
C ASN A 97 10.44 15.44 -10.24
N PRO A 98 9.50 16.34 -10.57
CA PRO A 98 8.11 15.99 -10.89
C PRO A 98 7.94 15.24 -12.21
N ALA A 99 9.00 15.13 -13.02
CA ALA A 99 9.00 14.32 -14.23
C ALA A 99 9.41 12.85 -13.98
N LEU A 100 9.86 12.51 -12.77
CA LEU A 100 10.25 11.16 -12.40
C LEU A 100 9.21 10.54 -11.48
N ILE A 101 8.48 9.55 -12.00
CA ILE A 101 7.49 8.79 -11.23
C ILE A 101 7.94 7.35 -11.10
N SER A 102 7.61 6.69 -9.99
CA SER A 102 8.08 5.32 -9.74
C SER A 102 6.97 4.37 -9.34
N THR A 103 7.23 3.08 -9.52
CA THR A 103 6.41 1.99 -8.98
C THR A 103 7.25 0.84 -8.44
N THR A 104 6.61 -0.12 -7.76
CA THR A 104 7.24 -1.33 -7.21
C THR A 104 6.58 -2.57 -7.81
N VAL A 105 7.36 -3.41 -8.48
CA VAL A 105 6.85 -4.53 -9.28
C VAL A 105 7.45 -5.83 -8.81
N LYS A 106 6.60 -6.77 -8.39
CA LYS A 106 6.98 -8.17 -8.19
C LYS A 106 6.75 -8.93 -9.50
N ARG A 107 7.71 -9.75 -9.95
CA ARG A 107 7.44 -10.73 -11.01
C ARG A 107 6.38 -11.72 -10.53
N THR A 108 5.28 -11.80 -11.26
CA THR A 108 4.32 -12.89 -11.08
C THR A 108 4.84 -14.11 -11.83
N ILE A 109 5.16 -15.14 -11.06
CA ILE A 109 5.57 -16.45 -11.55
C ILE A 109 4.70 -17.44 -10.78
N GLU A 110 3.82 -18.14 -11.49
CA GLU A 110 2.89 -19.09 -10.92
C GLU A 110 3.11 -20.47 -11.54
N GLU A 111 2.90 -21.51 -10.75
CA GLU A 111 2.89 -22.88 -11.25
C GLU A 111 1.46 -23.40 -11.23
N TYR A 112 0.98 -23.85 -12.39
CA TYR A 112 -0.33 -24.48 -12.52
C TYR A 112 -0.18 -25.77 -13.33
N GLU A 113 -0.62 -26.88 -12.75
CA GLU A 113 -0.50 -28.23 -13.36
C GLU A 113 0.91 -28.57 -13.85
N GLY A 114 1.95 -28.21 -13.07
CA GLY A 114 3.35 -28.46 -13.40
C GLY A 114 3.94 -27.57 -14.48
N LYS A 115 3.20 -26.54 -14.94
CA LYS A 115 3.68 -25.55 -15.90
C LYS A 115 3.88 -24.20 -15.21
N ILE A 116 4.99 -23.56 -15.56
CA ILE A 116 5.32 -22.22 -15.08
C ILE A 116 4.64 -21.19 -16.00
N TYR A 117 3.86 -20.30 -15.40
CA TYR A 117 3.20 -19.17 -16.03
C TYR A 117 3.84 -17.86 -15.57
N LEU A 118 4.25 -17.05 -16.53
CA LEU A 118 4.82 -15.73 -16.30
C LEU A 118 3.76 -14.68 -16.51
N GLY A 119 3.50 -13.85 -15.49
CA GLY A 119 2.59 -12.71 -15.62
C GLY A 119 3.12 -11.70 -16.64
N VAL A 120 2.40 -11.54 -17.75
CA VAL A 120 2.79 -10.72 -18.92
C VAL A 120 3.32 -9.34 -18.53
N ALA A 121 2.50 -8.50 -17.87
CA ALA A 121 2.87 -7.13 -17.56
C ALA A 121 4.00 -7.04 -16.52
N SER A 122 3.94 -7.87 -15.47
CA SER A 122 4.95 -7.84 -14.40
C SER A 122 6.34 -8.26 -14.86
N ASN A 123 6.41 -9.27 -15.76
CA ASN A 123 7.69 -9.73 -16.29
C ASN A 123 8.22 -8.77 -17.35
N TYR A 124 7.36 -8.32 -18.29
CA TYR A 124 7.71 -7.26 -19.25
C TYR A 124 8.36 -6.06 -18.56
N LEU A 125 7.68 -5.51 -17.55
CA LEU A 125 8.15 -4.34 -16.84
C LEU A 125 9.43 -4.61 -16.03
N ALA A 126 9.55 -5.79 -15.42
CA ALA A 126 10.76 -6.20 -14.70
C ALA A 126 11.97 -6.48 -15.60
N ASP A 127 11.76 -6.70 -16.90
CA ASP A 127 12.79 -6.94 -17.92
C ASP A 127 13.31 -5.67 -18.60
N LEU A 128 12.53 -4.58 -18.57
CA LEU A 128 12.95 -3.30 -19.16
C LEU A 128 14.22 -2.74 -18.53
N LYS A 129 15.05 -2.07 -19.32
CA LYS A 129 16.31 -1.44 -18.90
C LYS A 129 16.20 0.07 -19.02
N PRO A 130 17.04 0.84 -18.28
CA PRO A 130 17.18 2.27 -18.53
C PRO A 130 17.40 2.57 -20.02
N GLY A 131 16.63 3.50 -20.57
CA GLY A 131 16.59 3.86 -21.99
C GLY A 131 15.42 3.24 -22.79
N ASP A 132 14.84 2.13 -22.30
CA ASP A 132 13.69 1.49 -22.95
C ASP A 132 12.43 2.34 -22.82
N SER A 133 11.52 2.17 -23.79
CA SER A 133 10.19 2.81 -23.79
C SER A 133 9.12 1.91 -23.21
N VAL A 134 8.15 2.51 -22.54
CA VAL A 134 6.93 1.86 -22.04
C VAL A 134 5.71 2.73 -22.29
N MET A 135 4.60 2.10 -22.64
CA MET A 135 3.32 2.79 -22.80
C MET A 135 2.59 2.85 -21.46
N LEU A 136 2.34 4.08 -20.99
CA LEU A 136 1.66 4.40 -19.75
C LEU A 136 0.26 4.97 -19.98
N ALA A 137 -0.58 4.84 -18.97
CA ALA A 137 -1.88 5.48 -18.84
C ALA A 137 -2.10 5.91 -17.38
N GLY A 138 -3.09 6.77 -17.14
CA GLY A 138 -3.41 7.30 -15.83
C GLY A 138 -3.10 8.80 -15.70
N PRO A 139 -2.90 9.30 -14.47
CA PRO A 139 -3.02 8.54 -13.22
C PRO A 139 -4.46 8.06 -12.96
N SER A 140 -4.64 7.06 -12.11
CA SER A 140 -5.94 6.50 -11.72
C SER A 140 -6.04 6.37 -10.21
N GLY A 141 -7.26 6.46 -9.68
CA GLY A 141 -7.52 6.39 -8.24
C GLY A 141 -7.57 7.78 -7.58
N LYS A 142 -8.56 7.98 -6.71
CA LYS A 142 -8.77 9.21 -5.94
C LYS A 142 -9.22 8.99 -4.49
N ARG A 143 -9.29 7.71 -4.07
CA ARG A 143 -9.81 7.33 -2.76
C ARG A 143 -8.71 6.97 -1.78
N PHE A 144 -7.54 6.55 -2.25
CA PHE A 144 -6.42 6.10 -1.42
C PHE A 144 -5.36 7.21 -1.24
N LEU A 145 -5.77 8.48 -1.29
CA LEU A 145 -4.87 9.64 -1.19
C LEU A 145 -4.60 10.00 0.26
N LEU A 146 -3.53 10.75 0.52
CA LEU A 146 -3.39 11.48 1.78
C LEU A 146 -4.40 12.65 1.83
N PRO A 147 -4.91 13.05 3.00
CA PRO A 147 -5.77 14.23 3.15
C PRO A 147 -5.06 15.52 2.75
N GLU A 148 -5.81 16.59 2.51
CA GLU A 148 -5.23 17.91 2.19
C GLU A 148 -4.33 18.44 3.32
N LYS A 149 -4.82 18.40 4.57
CA LYS A 149 -4.08 18.79 5.79
C LYS A 149 -3.34 17.59 6.39
N LYS A 150 -2.59 16.86 5.57
CA LYS A 150 -1.96 15.57 5.95
C LYS A 150 -1.09 15.64 7.21
N GLU A 151 -0.44 16.76 7.47
CA GLU A 151 0.35 17.01 8.67
C GLU A 151 -0.45 17.01 9.98
N SER A 152 -1.78 17.12 9.90
CA SER A 152 -2.69 17.16 11.06
C SER A 152 -3.20 15.78 11.51
N TYR A 153 -2.74 14.69 10.90
CA TYR A 153 -3.21 13.33 11.17
C TYR A 153 -2.06 12.42 11.64
N ASN A 154 -2.43 11.33 12.31
CA ASN A 154 -1.55 10.19 12.52
C ASN A 154 -1.88 9.09 11.49
N TYR A 155 -0.90 8.23 11.19
CA TYR A 155 -1.00 7.24 10.12
C TYR A 155 -0.54 5.87 10.57
N LEU A 156 -1.36 4.85 10.34
CA LEU A 156 -0.94 3.46 10.37
C LEU A 156 -1.05 2.87 8.96
N PHE A 157 0.10 2.50 8.39
CA PHE A 157 0.24 1.91 7.07
C PHE A 157 0.44 0.40 7.19
N PHE A 158 -0.54 -0.40 6.78
CA PHE A 158 -0.46 -1.86 6.77
C PHE A 158 -0.11 -2.34 5.37
N ALA A 159 1.07 -2.95 5.24
CA ALA A 159 1.64 -3.36 3.97
C ALA A 159 1.95 -4.86 3.94
N THR A 160 1.67 -5.51 2.81
CA THR A 160 2.26 -6.82 2.48
C THR A 160 2.80 -6.83 1.05
N GLY A 161 3.99 -7.39 0.86
CA GLY A 161 4.63 -7.48 -0.46
C GLY A 161 4.73 -6.11 -1.16
N THR A 162 4.25 -6.03 -2.41
CA THR A 162 4.26 -4.78 -3.20
C THR A 162 3.28 -3.72 -2.70
N GLY A 163 2.41 -4.05 -1.74
CA GLY A 163 1.53 -3.07 -1.09
C GLY A 163 2.29 -1.97 -0.32
N ILE A 164 3.60 -2.13 -0.14
CA ILE A 164 4.48 -1.07 0.37
C ILE A 164 4.64 0.11 -0.60
N ALA A 165 4.33 -0.08 -1.89
CA ALA A 165 4.51 0.91 -2.94
C ALA A 165 3.89 2.28 -2.59
N PRO A 166 2.57 2.40 -2.36
CA PRO A 166 1.98 3.70 -2.02
C PRO A 166 2.58 4.29 -0.74
N PHE A 167 2.90 3.46 0.26
CA PHE A 167 3.41 3.94 1.55
C PHE A 167 4.82 4.51 1.46
N ARG A 168 5.67 4.01 0.56
CA ARG A 168 6.96 4.64 0.27
C ARG A 168 6.76 6.10 -0.15
N GLY A 169 5.87 6.35 -1.11
CA GLY A 169 5.57 7.70 -1.58
C GLY A 169 4.91 8.55 -0.49
N MET A 170 3.91 8.01 0.21
CA MET A 170 3.19 8.71 1.26
C MET A 170 4.09 9.13 2.43
N MET A 171 4.96 8.24 2.92
CA MET A 171 5.88 8.56 4.00
C MET A 171 6.87 9.65 3.59
N LEU A 172 7.41 9.60 2.36
CA LEU A 172 8.25 10.66 1.82
C LEU A 172 7.51 12.02 1.77
N ASP A 173 6.24 12.01 1.36
CA ASP A 173 5.41 13.22 1.34
C ASP A 173 5.12 13.76 2.75
N LEU A 174 4.86 12.89 3.73
CA LEU A 174 4.60 13.27 5.13
C LEU A 174 5.84 13.84 5.81
N ILE A 175 7.01 13.24 5.59
CA ILE A 175 8.28 13.75 6.10
C ILE A 175 8.57 15.13 5.50
N ARG A 176 8.41 15.28 4.18
CA ARG A 176 8.63 16.57 3.50
C ARG A 176 7.65 17.66 3.94
N SER A 177 6.41 17.30 4.31
CA SER A 177 5.44 18.27 4.82
C SER A 177 5.66 18.63 6.29
N GLY A 178 6.65 18.04 6.97
CA GLY A 178 6.90 18.27 8.38
C GLY A 178 5.82 17.67 9.29
N CYS A 179 5.20 16.56 8.89
CA CYS A 179 4.21 15.87 9.71
C CYS A 179 4.81 15.50 11.07
N SER A 180 4.23 16.03 12.15
CA SER A 180 4.63 15.75 13.53
C SER A 180 3.79 14.65 14.19
N GLY A 181 2.69 14.24 13.56
CA GLY A 181 1.87 13.10 14.00
C GLY A 181 2.62 11.78 13.88
N SER A 182 2.17 10.76 14.61
CA SER A 182 2.77 9.42 14.55
C SER A 182 2.54 8.78 13.18
N VAL A 183 3.61 8.23 12.59
CA VAL A 183 3.58 7.55 11.29
C VAL A 183 4.17 6.15 11.47
N ALA A 184 3.31 5.13 11.55
CA ALA A 184 3.71 3.75 11.73
C ALA A 184 3.53 2.95 10.44
N LEU A 185 4.62 2.38 9.91
CA LEU A 185 4.59 1.39 8.84
C LEU A 185 4.65 -0.02 9.43
N LEU A 186 3.56 -0.76 9.31
CA LEU A 186 3.45 -2.16 9.67
C LEU A 186 3.62 -3.01 8.42
N PHE A 187 4.75 -3.68 8.28
CA PHE A 187 5.10 -4.43 7.07
C PHE A 187 5.23 -5.93 7.31
N GLY A 188 4.38 -6.71 6.66
CA GLY A 188 4.40 -8.17 6.72
C GLY A 188 5.07 -8.82 5.50
N CYS A 189 5.96 -9.77 5.75
CA CYS A 189 6.59 -10.58 4.70
C CYS A 189 6.82 -12.05 5.14
N SER A 190 7.30 -12.88 4.21
CA SER A 190 7.60 -14.29 4.54
C SER A 190 8.97 -14.42 5.18
N TYR A 191 10.00 -13.88 4.54
CA TYR A 191 11.39 -13.95 4.97
C TYR A 191 11.99 -12.55 5.09
N ARG A 192 13.06 -12.37 5.87
CA ARG A 192 13.79 -11.09 5.96
C ARG A 192 14.36 -10.65 4.62
N THR A 193 14.56 -11.58 3.69
CA THR A 193 14.99 -11.34 2.31
C THR A 193 13.92 -10.66 1.45
N ASP A 194 12.66 -10.77 1.87
CA ASP A 194 11.52 -10.12 1.23
C ASP A 194 11.27 -8.69 1.75
N LEU A 195 12.08 -8.21 2.70
CA LEU A 195 11.94 -6.85 3.19
C LEU A 195 12.31 -5.86 2.08
N LEU A 196 11.35 -5.03 1.67
CA LEU A 196 11.50 -4.04 0.61
C LEU A 196 11.82 -2.68 1.21
N TYR A 197 12.83 -2.01 0.65
CA TYR A 197 13.33 -0.70 1.12
C TYR A 197 13.66 -0.64 2.64
N PRO A 198 14.26 -1.66 3.27
CA PRO A 198 14.50 -1.66 4.70
C PRO A 198 15.41 -0.51 5.14
N ASP A 199 16.41 -0.16 4.32
CA ASP A 199 17.34 0.93 4.63
C ASP A 199 16.62 2.29 4.66
N LEU A 200 15.74 2.55 3.68
CA LEU A 200 14.95 3.78 3.61
C LEU A 200 14.08 3.98 4.86
N PHE A 201 13.32 2.95 5.25
CA PHE A 201 12.41 3.06 6.39
C PHE A 201 13.15 3.04 7.72
N GLY A 202 14.26 2.29 7.82
CA GLY A 202 15.13 2.32 9.00
C GLY A 202 15.82 3.66 9.20
N GLU A 203 16.27 4.31 8.12
CA GLU A 203 16.80 5.68 8.16
C GLU A 203 15.72 6.68 8.58
N MET A 204 14.50 6.58 8.03
CA MET A 204 13.38 7.43 8.45
C MET A 204 13.04 7.29 9.93
N GLU A 205 12.95 6.06 10.46
CA GLU A 205 12.69 5.81 11.89
C GLU A 205 13.80 6.39 12.78
N LYS A 206 15.06 6.28 12.34
CA LYS A 206 16.20 6.84 13.07
C LYS A 206 16.19 8.37 13.11
N ASP A 207 15.88 9.00 11.99
CA ASP A 207 15.97 10.45 11.82
C ASP A 207 14.70 11.18 12.32
N HIS A 208 13.57 10.48 12.45
CA HIS A 208 12.28 11.04 12.85
C HIS A 208 11.66 10.26 14.01
N PRO A 209 11.61 10.81 15.24
CA PRO A 209 11.15 10.09 16.42
C PRO A 209 9.65 9.72 16.41
N ASN A 210 8.86 10.36 15.54
CA ASN A 210 7.45 10.07 15.32
C ASN A 210 7.21 8.99 14.24
N VAL A 211 8.26 8.46 13.62
CA VAL A 211 8.17 7.36 12.64
C VAL A 211 8.44 6.03 13.33
N HIS A 212 7.66 5.01 12.99
CA HIS A 212 7.83 3.65 13.51
C HIS A 212 7.82 2.65 12.36
N TYR A 213 8.89 1.88 12.20
CA TYR A 213 9.00 0.83 11.18
C TYR A 213 8.92 -0.55 11.82
N LEU A 214 7.73 -1.15 11.75
CA LEU A 214 7.39 -2.40 12.43
C LEU A 214 7.28 -3.54 11.42
N THR A 215 8.12 -4.57 11.56
CA THR A 215 8.13 -5.70 10.62
C THR A 215 7.58 -6.99 11.24
N ALA A 216 6.83 -7.76 10.45
CA ALA A 216 6.37 -9.10 10.79
C ALA A 216 6.87 -10.14 9.78
N VAL A 217 7.81 -11.00 10.19
CA VAL A 217 8.43 -12.00 9.31
C VAL A 217 7.89 -13.40 9.62
N SER A 218 6.89 -13.84 8.85
CA SER A 218 6.06 -15.00 9.20
C SER A 218 6.76 -16.36 9.19
N ARG A 219 7.85 -16.53 8.43
CA ARG A 219 8.58 -17.81 8.35
C ARG A 219 9.71 -17.89 9.37
N GLU A 220 10.28 -16.77 9.77
CA GLU A 220 11.49 -16.70 10.61
C GLU A 220 11.19 -16.34 12.08
N ASP A 221 10.16 -15.51 12.33
CA ASP A 221 9.84 -15.05 13.68
C ASP A 221 8.59 -15.74 14.23
N ARG A 222 8.56 -15.86 15.56
CA ARG A 222 7.40 -16.40 16.30
C ARG A 222 6.97 -15.44 17.39
N ARG A 223 5.67 -15.46 17.69
CA ARG A 223 5.07 -14.79 18.84
C ARG A 223 5.33 -15.60 20.12
N ALA A 224 5.03 -15.02 21.28
CA ALA A 224 5.23 -15.67 22.57
C ALA A 224 4.45 -17.00 22.71
N ASP A 225 3.29 -17.10 22.05
CA ASP A 225 2.47 -18.31 21.99
C ASP A 225 2.94 -19.34 20.93
N GLY A 226 4.06 -19.09 20.25
CA GLY A 226 4.61 -19.94 19.20
C GLY A 226 3.93 -19.80 17.84
N SER A 227 2.91 -18.94 17.70
CA SER A 227 2.28 -18.67 16.40
C SER A 227 3.18 -17.80 15.50
N LYS A 228 2.86 -17.76 14.20
CA LYS A 228 3.61 -16.97 13.21
C LYS A 228 3.30 -15.48 13.38
N LYS A 229 4.31 -14.63 13.17
CA LYS A 229 4.12 -13.18 13.07
C LYS A 229 3.56 -12.80 11.69
N TYR A 230 2.38 -12.19 11.67
CA TYR A 230 1.79 -11.57 10.49
C TYR A 230 1.54 -10.08 10.73
N VAL A 231 1.25 -9.32 9.68
CA VAL A 231 1.10 -7.86 9.79
C VAL A 231 0.02 -7.45 10.79
N GLN A 232 -1.12 -8.16 10.85
CA GLN A 232 -2.18 -7.89 11.81
C GLN A 232 -1.75 -8.15 13.26
N THR A 233 -0.86 -9.13 13.48
CA THR A 233 -0.42 -9.47 14.84
C THR A 233 0.42 -8.38 15.49
N LEU A 234 0.97 -7.44 14.69
CA LEU A 234 1.69 -6.28 15.20
C LEU A 234 0.80 -5.35 16.04
N LEU A 235 -0.51 -5.31 15.80
CA LEU A 235 -1.46 -4.54 16.62
C LEU A 235 -1.46 -5.00 18.09
N GLU A 236 -1.30 -6.30 18.32
CA GLU A 236 -1.21 -6.88 19.65
C GLU A 236 0.24 -6.88 20.15
N ASP A 237 1.20 -7.32 19.33
CA ASP A 237 2.62 -7.41 19.69
C ASP A 237 3.24 -6.03 20.02
N GLN A 238 2.69 -4.94 19.49
CA GLN A 238 3.13 -3.56 19.71
C GLN A 238 2.00 -2.70 20.30
N ARG A 239 1.09 -3.32 21.06
CA ARG A 239 -0.09 -2.66 21.62
C ARG A 239 0.25 -1.38 22.40
N ASP A 240 1.28 -1.41 23.24
CA ASP A 240 1.67 -0.26 24.07
C ASP A 240 2.04 0.98 23.23
N LEU A 241 2.59 0.76 22.04
CA LEU A 241 2.91 1.82 21.08
C LEU A 241 1.68 2.23 20.27
N LEU A 242 0.95 1.25 19.72
CA LEU A 242 -0.06 1.49 18.69
C LEU A 242 -1.43 1.91 19.26
N GLN A 243 -1.81 1.40 20.42
CA GLN A 243 -3.12 1.69 21.02
C GLN A 243 -3.29 3.20 21.31
N PRO A 244 -2.34 3.90 21.95
CA PRO A 244 -2.47 5.35 22.18
C PRO A 244 -2.54 6.18 20.89
N ILE A 245 -1.93 5.69 19.80
CA ILE A 245 -2.03 6.35 18.48
C ILE A 245 -3.43 6.13 17.93
N LEU A 246 -3.94 4.90 17.94
CA LEU A 246 -5.25 4.54 17.41
C LEU A 246 -6.43 5.17 18.16
N GLU A 247 -6.29 5.42 19.46
CA GLU A 247 -7.32 6.08 20.27
C GLU A 247 -7.52 7.57 19.90
N GLN A 248 -6.55 8.19 19.21
CA GLN A 248 -6.69 9.57 18.77
C GLN A 248 -7.68 9.70 17.61
N ASP A 249 -8.52 10.73 17.67
CA ASP A 249 -9.59 11.00 16.71
C ASP A 249 -9.11 11.32 15.28
N ASN A 250 -7.86 11.76 15.14
CA ASN A 250 -7.22 12.13 13.88
C ASN A 250 -6.28 11.03 13.35
N THR A 251 -6.44 9.79 13.79
CA THR A 251 -5.63 8.67 13.28
C THR A 251 -6.32 7.97 12.12
N LEU A 252 -5.59 7.83 11.01
CA LEU A 252 -6.02 7.18 9.77
C LEU A 252 -5.27 5.86 9.56
N ILE A 253 -5.99 4.87 9.04
CA ILE A 253 -5.45 3.55 8.68
C ILE A 253 -5.45 3.44 7.16
N TYR A 254 -4.34 2.99 6.58
CA TYR A 254 -4.31 2.57 5.18
C TYR A 254 -3.83 1.13 5.08
N ILE A 255 -4.49 0.35 4.23
CA ILE A 255 -4.23 -1.08 4.02
C ILE A 255 -3.95 -1.31 2.53
N CYS A 256 -2.77 -1.83 2.20
CA CYS A 256 -2.42 -2.16 0.82
C CYS A 256 -1.59 -3.44 0.74
N GLY A 257 -1.91 -4.28 -0.25
CA GLY A 257 -1.19 -5.53 -0.51
C GLY A 257 -2.11 -6.64 -0.97
N LEU A 258 -1.75 -7.88 -0.63
CA LEU A 258 -2.46 -9.06 -1.09
C LEU A 258 -3.87 -9.15 -0.50
N LYS A 259 -4.84 -9.44 -1.35
CA LYS A 259 -6.22 -9.70 -0.93
C LYS A 259 -6.30 -10.76 0.17
N GLY A 260 -7.01 -10.41 1.24
CA GLY A 260 -7.20 -11.26 2.43
C GLY A 260 -6.38 -10.81 3.64
N MET A 261 -5.42 -9.89 3.49
CA MET A 261 -4.70 -9.35 4.65
C MET A 261 -5.61 -8.47 5.54
N GLU A 262 -6.56 -7.78 4.93
CA GLU A 262 -7.46 -6.82 5.57
C GLU A 262 -8.37 -7.47 6.63
N THR A 263 -8.82 -8.71 6.42
CA THR A 263 -9.71 -9.40 7.36
C THR A 263 -9.00 -9.74 8.67
N GLY A 264 -7.71 -10.07 8.61
CA GLY A 264 -6.89 -10.23 9.81
C GLY A 264 -6.81 -8.93 10.60
N ILE A 265 -6.56 -7.80 9.92
CA ILE A 265 -6.48 -6.48 10.54
C ILE A 265 -7.82 -6.09 11.17
N TYR A 266 -8.93 -6.34 10.47
CA TYR A 266 -10.27 -6.03 11.01
C TYR A 266 -10.56 -6.76 12.30
N ARG A 267 -10.20 -8.05 12.38
CA ARG A 267 -10.43 -8.85 13.58
C ARG A 267 -9.66 -8.29 14.77
N GLU A 268 -8.41 -7.89 14.57
CA GLU A 268 -7.62 -7.29 15.65
C GLU A 268 -8.17 -5.92 16.06
N LEU A 269 -8.57 -5.07 15.11
CA LEU A 269 -9.22 -3.79 15.43
C LEU A 269 -10.51 -3.98 16.24
N LEU A 270 -11.35 -4.97 15.86
CA LEU A 270 -12.56 -5.32 16.61
C LEU A 270 -12.24 -5.83 18.02
N ARG A 271 -11.19 -6.65 18.18
CA ARG A 271 -10.74 -7.12 19.50
C ARG A 271 -10.17 -6.01 20.39
N MET A 272 -9.53 -5.01 19.78
CA MET A 272 -9.08 -3.83 20.51
C MET A 272 -10.24 -2.96 20.99
N GLY A 273 -11.44 -3.13 20.42
CA GLY A 273 -12.65 -2.41 20.83
C GLY A 273 -12.60 -0.92 20.50
N LEU A 274 -11.78 -0.52 19.52
CA LEU A 274 -11.55 0.87 19.17
C LEU A 274 -12.65 1.38 18.22
N PRO A 275 -13.50 2.33 18.65
CA PRO A 275 -14.57 2.84 17.82
C PRO A 275 -14.02 3.72 16.68
N GLY A 276 -14.80 3.84 15.60
CA GLY A 276 -14.52 4.80 14.53
C GLY A 276 -13.64 4.30 13.38
N TYR A 277 -13.22 3.03 13.38
CA TYR A 277 -12.55 2.40 12.24
C TYR A 277 -13.44 1.40 11.50
N LEU A 278 -14.20 0.63 12.27
CA LEU A 278 -15.10 -0.42 11.77
C LEU A 278 -16.45 -0.25 12.43
N GLU A 279 -17.49 -0.48 11.64
CA GLU A 279 -18.87 -0.47 12.10
C GLU A 279 -19.55 -1.77 11.73
N TRP A 280 -20.28 -2.34 12.68
CA TRP A 280 -21.21 -3.42 12.39
C TRP A 280 -22.39 -2.86 11.60
N LYS A 281 -22.76 -3.53 10.51
CA LYS A 281 -23.91 -3.17 9.67
C LYS A 281 -25.25 -3.52 10.34
N LYS A 282 -25.19 -4.38 11.35
CA LYS A 282 -26.29 -4.80 12.23
C LYS A 282 -25.81 -4.65 13.67
N ASP A 283 -26.56 -5.19 14.62
CA ASP A 283 -26.15 -5.22 16.02
C ASP A 283 -24.79 -5.91 16.18
N ALA A 284 -23.91 -5.27 16.96
CA ALA A 284 -22.64 -5.84 17.33
C ALA A 284 -22.86 -7.06 18.25
N PRO A 285 -22.02 -8.09 18.18
CA PRO A 285 -22.02 -9.15 19.18
C PRO A 285 -21.80 -8.57 20.59
N GLU A 286 -22.45 -9.15 21.60
CA GLU A 286 -22.18 -8.83 23.00
C GLU A 286 -20.69 -9.07 23.31
N PRO A 287 -20.05 -8.23 24.16
CA PRO A 287 -18.61 -8.31 24.44
C PRO A 287 -18.12 -9.72 24.82
N GLU A 288 -18.89 -10.48 25.61
CA GLU A 288 -18.54 -11.83 26.04
C GLU A 288 -18.57 -12.85 24.90
N SER A 289 -19.31 -12.54 23.82
CA SER A 289 -19.49 -13.38 22.64
C SER A 289 -18.61 -12.96 21.46
N LEU A 290 -17.88 -11.84 21.55
CA LEU A 290 -17.12 -11.29 20.44
C LEU A 290 -16.04 -12.27 19.95
N GLU A 291 -15.21 -12.81 20.85
CA GLU A 291 -14.10 -13.68 20.44
C GLU A 291 -14.57 -15.00 19.82
N SER A 292 -15.62 -15.60 20.38
CA SER A 292 -16.21 -16.82 19.82
C SER A 292 -16.85 -16.54 18.45
N THR A 293 -17.52 -15.41 18.30
CA THR A 293 -18.07 -14.94 17.01
C THR A 293 -16.98 -14.74 15.97
N LEU A 294 -15.91 -14.01 16.31
CA LEU A 294 -14.80 -13.79 15.39
C LEU A 294 -14.14 -15.11 14.97
N LYS A 295 -13.98 -16.09 15.88
CA LYS A 295 -13.39 -17.38 15.53
C LYS A 295 -14.22 -18.21 14.54
N THR A 296 -15.54 -18.07 14.54
CA THR A 296 -16.43 -18.86 13.68
C THR A 296 -16.70 -18.23 12.33
N LEU A 297 -16.68 -16.90 12.24
CA LEU A 297 -16.91 -16.19 10.99
C LEU A 297 -15.79 -16.47 9.98
N THR A 298 -16.17 -16.86 8.77
CA THR A 298 -15.26 -16.80 7.62
C THR A 298 -14.98 -15.35 7.23
N ASP A 299 -13.91 -15.14 6.46
CA ASP A 299 -13.52 -13.82 5.97
C ASP A 299 -14.59 -13.16 5.09
N SER A 300 -15.33 -13.96 4.32
CA SER A 300 -16.46 -13.49 3.50
C SER A 300 -17.64 -13.04 4.37
N GLU A 301 -17.95 -13.80 5.42
CA GLU A 301 -19.04 -13.46 6.34
C GLU A 301 -18.71 -12.22 7.16
N LEU A 302 -17.48 -12.10 7.67
CA LEU A 302 -17.05 -10.92 8.41
C LEU A 302 -17.24 -9.65 7.56
N LYS A 303 -16.74 -9.64 6.32
CA LYS A 303 -16.91 -8.51 5.39
C LYS A 303 -18.37 -8.17 5.08
N LYS A 304 -19.27 -9.15 5.12
CA LYS A 304 -20.70 -8.91 4.95
C LYS A 304 -21.32 -8.25 6.17
N GLN A 305 -20.75 -8.43 7.36
CA GLN A 305 -21.28 -7.93 8.63
C GLN A 305 -20.71 -6.59 9.05
N ILE A 306 -19.50 -6.23 8.61
CA ILE A 306 -18.87 -4.95 8.95
C ILE A 306 -18.70 -4.05 7.72
N ARG A 307 -18.49 -2.76 7.97
CA ARG A 307 -17.99 -1.77 7.00
C ARG A 307 -16.86 -0.96 7.63
N THR A 308 -15.94 -0.50 6.80
CA THR A 308 -14.95 0.52 7.16
C THR A 308 -15.59 1.91 7.23
N THR A 309 -15.04 2.77 8.09
CA THR A 309 -15.41 4.19 8.18
C THR A 309 -14.54 5.05 7.27
N GLU A 310 -14.73 6.37 7.27
CA GLU A 310 -13.85 7.32 6.58
C GLU A 310 -12.40 7.33 7.10
N ARG A 311 -12.11 6.70 8.25
CA ARG A 311 -10.76 6.63 8.82
C ARG A 311 -9.93 5.45 8.31
N VAL A 312 -10.51 4.59 7.46
CA VAL A 312 -9.83 3.40 6.92
C VAL A 312 -9.86 3.43 5.39
N PHE A 313 -8.67 3.40 4.82
CA PHE A 313 -8.41 3.42 3.38
C PHE A 313 -7.86 2.08 2.94
N GLU A 314 -8.34 1.55 1.82
CA GLU A 314 -7.98 0.18 1.41
C GLU A 314 -7.79 0.06 -0.11
N GLU A 315 -6.67 -0.55 -0.49
CA GLU A 315 -6.32 -0.87 -1.88
C GLU A 315 -5.65 -2.26 -1.90
N VAL A 316 -6.47 -3.32 -1.97
CA VAL A 316 -6.01 -4.72 -1.96
C VAL A 316 -6.24 -5.40 -3.31
N TYR A 317 -5.28 -6.20 -3.75
CA TYR A 317 -5.29 -6.85 -5.07
C TYR A 317 -4.83 -8.31 -5.04
#